data_AF-A0A7H4LA11-F1
#
_entry.id   AF-A0A7H4LA11-F1
#
_cell.length_a   1.000
_cell.length_b   1.000
_cell.length_c   1.000
_cell.angle_alpha   90.00
_cell.angle_beta   90.00
_cell.angle_gamma   90.00
#
_symmetry.space_group_name_H-M   'P 1'
#
loop_
_entity.id
_entity.type
_entity.pdbx_description
1 polymer ?
#
loop_
_entity_poly.entity_id
_entity_poly.type
_entity_poly.pdbx_seq_one_letter_code
_entity_poly.pdbx_strand_id
1 'polypeptide(L)'
;MSIGATELCVYAMVCMGDEMPEGALEWVLGYPDVVMACAKIGRLVNDLAASSKPRNNRDVANCVECYASEHKVTEEVAFAAIDSMIEDEWKITNQARFKHGRELLPAVQQVINFTLSGPVYYGDRKDAFTFSSHLEDIIKSLFVNPIPI
;
A
#
# COMPACT_ATOMS: atom_id res chain seq x y z
N MET A 1 0.23 10.79 -7.54
CA MET A 1 -0.31 10.33 -6.23
C MET A 1 0.82 10.47 -5.21
N SER A 2 0.63 11.16 -4.08
CA SER A 2 1.74 11.57 -3.18
C SER A 2 2.35 10.45 -2.32
N ILE A 3 1.83 9.22 -2.42
CA ILE A 3 2.25 8.08 -1.58
C ILE A 3 3.61 7.47 -2.00
N GLY A 4 4.10 7.77 -3.21
CA GLY A 4 5.40 7.27 -3.69
C GLY A 4 5.45 5.77 -4.01
N ALA A 5 4.33 5.04 -3.90
CA ALA A 5 4.29 3.59 -4.07
C ALA A 5 4.57 3.16 -5.52
N THR A 6 4.13 3.95 -6.51
CA THR A 6 4.45 3.75 -7.92
C THR A 6 5.96 3.81 -8.16
N GLU A 7 6.61 4.82 -7.59
CA GLU A 7 8.04 5.04 -7.66
C GLU A 7 8.80 3.93 -6.92
N LEU A 8 8.32 3.51 -5.75
CA LEU A 8 8.89 2.38 -5.01
C LEU A 8 8.86 1.09 -5.84
N CYS A 9 7.77 0.81 -6.55
CA CYS A 9 7.70 -0.35 -7.44
C CYS A 9 8.74 -0.27 -8.56
N VAL A 10 8.92 0.90 -9.18
CA VAL A 10 9.95 1.12 -10.20
C VAL A 10 11.35 0.92 -9.63
N TYR A 11 11.65 1.55 -8.49
CA TYR A 11 12.94 1.41 -7.82
C TYR A 11 13.26 -0.04 -7.47
N ALA A 12 12.26 -0.81 -7.02
CA ALA A 12 12.44 -2.21 -6.73
C ALA A 12 12.86 -3.02 -7.97
N MET A 13 12.22 -2.78 -9.12
CA MET A 13 12.61 -3.45 -10.37
C MET A 13 14.05 -3.12 -10.76
N VAL A 14 14.46 -1.85 -10.61
CA VAL A 14 15.85 -1.43 -10.88
C VAL A 14 16.83 -2.10 -9.92
N CYS A 15 16.53 -2.13 -8.62
CA CYS A 15 17.42 -2.68 -7.59
C CYS A 15 17.59 -4.21 -7.69
N MET A 16 16.58 -4.92 -8.19
CA MET A 16 16.66 -6.37 -8.39
C MET A 16 17.45 -6.76 -9.65
N GLY A 17 17.67 -5.82 -10.59
CA GLY A 17 18.54 -6.00 -11.74
C GLY A 17 18.21 -7.26 -12.55
N ASP A 18 19.22 -8.09 -12.82
CA ASP A 18 19.13 -9.31 -13.64
C ASP A 18 18.26 -10.42 -13.01
N GLU A 19 17.83 -10.29 -11.74
CA GLU A 19 16.86 -11.21 -11.13
C GLU A 19 15.44 -11.00 -11.68
N MET A 20 15.17 -9.83 -12.27
CA MET A 20 13.88 -9.53 -12.88
C MET A 20 13.80 -9.99 -14.34
N PRO A 21 12.61 -10.40 -14.79
CA PRO A 21 12.43 -10.83 -16.18
C PRO A 21 12.66 -9.66 -17.15
N GLU A 22 13.08 -10.00 -18.37
CA GLU A 22 13.18 -9.02 -19.45
C GLU A 22 11.84 -8.29 -19.65
N GLY A 23 11.88 -6.97 -19.83
CA GLY A 23 10.67 -6.16 -19.94
C GLY A 23 10.00 -5.79 -18.62
N ALA A 24 10.50 -6.24 -17.46
CA ALA A 24 9.90 -5.91 -16.15
C ALA A 24 9.90 -4.40 -15.86
N LEU A 25 10.98 -3.70 -16.24
CA LEU A 25 11.11 -2.26 -16.02
C LEU A 25 10.11 -1.49 -16.89
N GLU A 26 10.01 -1.84 -18.17
CA GLU A 26 9.05 -1.28 -19.12
C GLU A 26 7.61 -1.58 -18.67
N TRP A 27 7.37 -2.81 -18.20
CA TRP A 27 6.09 -3.23 -17.66
C TRP A 27 5.68 -2.38 -16.45
N VAL A 28 6.56 -2.19 -15.46
CA VAL A 28 6.22 -1.40 -14.25
C VAL A 28 6.05 0.09 -14.57
N LEU A 29 6.84 0.64 -15.51
CA LEU A 29 6.73 2.02 -15.99
C LEU A 29 5.43 2.27 -16.77
N GLY A 30 4.82 1.22 -17.31
CA GLY A 30 3.47 1.26 -17.88
C GLY A 30 2.36 1.44 -16.83
N TYR A 31 2.68 1.45 -15.54
CA TYR A 31 1.75 1.56 -14.42
C TYR A 31 0.53 0.61 -14.55
N PRO A 32 0.77 -0.71 -14.62
CA PRO A 32 -0.29 -1.70 -14.76
C PRO A 32 -1.24 -1.64 -13.56
N ASP A 33 -2.45 -2.17 -13.73
CA ASP A 33 -3.51 -2.11 -12.71
C ASP A 33 -3.05 -2.55 -11.31
N VAL A 34 -2.18 -3.56 -11.21
CA VAL A 34 -1.63 -4.03 -9.92
C VAL A 34 -0.73 -2.99 -9.23
N VAL A 35 0.05 -2.22 -9.99
CA VAL A 35 0.88 -1.14 -9.46
C VAL A 35 0.00 0.02 -9.01
N MET A 36 -1.05 0.33 -9.78
CA MET A 36 -2.02 1.36 -9.40
C MET A 36 -2.84 0.94 -8.18
N ALA A 37 -3.23 -0.32 -8.07
CA ALA A 37 -3.92 -0.88 -6.92
C ALA A 37 -3.05 -0.80 -5.66
N CYS A 38 -1.77 -1.21 -5.74
CA CYS A 38 -0.80 -1.05 -4.65
C CYS A 38 -0.74 0.41 -4.16
N ALA A 39 -0.67 1.37 -5.10
CA ALA A 39 -0.58 2.78 -4.75
C ALA A 39 -1.86 3.32 -4.11
N LYS A 40 -3.03 2.97 -4.65
CA LYS A 40 -4.33 3.36 -4.09
C LYS A 40 -4.53 2.77 -2.69
N ILE A 41 -4.26 1.47 -2.50
CA ILE A 41 -4.32 0.82 -1.18
C ILE A 41 -3.43 1.60 -0.22
N GLY A 42 -2.16 1.81 -0.58
CA GLY A 42 -1.20 2.54 0.25
C GLY A 42 -1.66 3.94 0.65
N ARG A 43 -2.23 4.70 -0.29
CA ARG A 43 -2.77 6.05 -0.01
C ARG A 43 -3.96 5.98 0.94
N LEU A 44 -4.94 5.14 0.64
CA LEU A 44 -6.18 5.06 1.43
C LEU A 44 -5.89 4.58 2.86
N VAL A 45 -5.11 3.51 3.04
CA VAL A 45 -4.79 3.04 4.41
C VAL A 45 -3.94 4.04 5.19
N ASN A 46 -3.06 4.81 4.53
CA ASN A 46 -2.30 5.87 5.18
C ASN A 46 -3.22 7.03 5.63
N ASP A 47 -4.19 7.43 4.81
CA ASP A 47 -5.18 8.45 5.19
C ASP A 47 -6.07 7.99 6.35
N LEU A 48 -6.53 6.73 6.31
CA LEU A 48 -7.34 6.15 7.38
C LEU A 48 -6.58 6.05 8.71
N ALA A 49 -5.28 5.78 8.66
CA ALA A 49 -4.42 5.80 9.84
C ALA A 49 -4.27 7.23 10.40
N ALA A 50 -4.10 8.21 9.51
CA ALA A 50 -3.95 9.61 9.89
C ALA A 50 -5.24 10.23 10.44
N SER A 51 -6.42 9.80 9.97
CA SER A 51 -7.72 10.34 10.41
C SER A 51 -8.05 10.03 11.87
N SER A 52 -7.37 9.06 12.49
CA SER A 52 -7.54 8.74 13.91
C SER A 52 -6.92 9.78 14.86
N LYS A 53 -6.15 10.75 14.33
CA LYS A 53 -5.40 11.74 15.11
C LYS A 53 -5.97 13.14 14.94
N PRO A 54 -5.89 13.99 15.97
CA PRO A 54 -6.23 15.41 15.83
C PRO A 54 -5.36 16.05 14.76
N ARG A 55 -5.99 16.63 13.74
CA ARG A 55 -5.29 17.34 12.67
C ARG A 55 -4.80 18.70 13.12
N ASN A 56 -3.70 19.14 12.53
CA ASN A 56 -3.29 20.53 12.59
C ASN A 56 -3.96 21.30 11.44
N ASN A 57 -4.30 22.57 11.64
CA ASN A 57 -4.95 23.43 10.62
C ASN A 57 -4.11 23.67 9.35
N ARG A 58 -2.88 23.16 9.30
CA ARG A 58 -1.97 23.25 8.14
C ARG A 58 -1.93 21.97 7.31
N ASP A 59 -2.51 20.88 7.79
CA ASP A 59 -2.49 19.60 7.08
C ASP A 59 -3.41 19.69 5.85
N VAL A 60 -3.07 18.98 4.77
CA VAL A 60 -3.94 18.85 3.58
C VAL A 60 -5.09 17.88 3.90
N ALA A 61 -6.29 18.10 3.37
CA ALA A 61 -7.45 17.24 3.63
C ALA A 61 -7.16 15.76 3.29
N ASN A 62 -7.56 14.84 4.17
CA ASN A 62 -7.40 13.39 3.95
C ASN A 62 -8.57 12.85 3.11
N CYS A 63 -8.48 11.58 2.67
CA CYS A 63 -9.51 11.01 1.80
C CYS A 63 -10.91 10.94 2.45
N VAL A 64 -11.02 10.78 3.78
CA VAL A 64 -12.29 10.73 4.50
C VAL A 64 -12.99 12.08 4.44
N GLU A 65 -12.27 13.16 4.72
CA GLU A 65 -12.78 14.53 4.65
C GLU A 65 -13.18 14.91 3.22
N CYS A 66 -12.34 14.57 2.25
CA CYS A 66 -12.62 14.80 0.83
C CYS A 66 -13.91 14.08 0.40
N TYR A 67 -14.04 12.79 0.74
CA TYR A 67 -15.20 11.98 0.37
C TYR A 67 -16.48 12.48 1.05
N ALA A 68 -16.43 12.75 2.35
CA ALA A 68 -17.57 13.27 3.11
C ALA A 68 -18.06 14.61 2.55
N SER A 69 -17.13 15.51 2.20
CA SER A 69 -17.43 16.82 1.62
C SER A 69 -18.01 16.71 0.20
N GLU A 70 -17.39 15.91 -0.67
CA GLU A 70 -17.80 15.73 -2.06
C GLU A 70 -19.20 15.09 -2.16
N HIS A 71 -19.45 14.07 -1.35
CA HIS A 71 -20.71 13.31 -1.38
C HIS A 71 -21.76 13.82 -0.39
N LYS A 72 -21.43 14.81 0.45
CA LYS A 72 -22.29 15.37 1.51
C LYS A 72 -22.82 14.29 2.45
N VAL A 73 -21.93 13.41 2.90
CA VAL A 73 -22.23 12.29 3.81
C VAL A 73 -21.49 12.46 5.13
N THR A 74 -21.83 11.62 6.12
CA THR A 74 -21.11 11.60 7.40
C THR A 74 -19.73 10.93 7.25
N GLU A 75 -18.85 11.14 8.22
CA GLU A 75 -17.54 10.47 8.23
C GLU A 75 -17.67 8.95 8.28
N GLU A 76 -18.65 8.40 9.01
CA GLU A 76 -18.87 6.95 9.08
C GLU A 76 -19.21 6.36 7.70
N VAL A 77 -20.02 7.07 6.91
CA VAL A 77 -20.34 6.67 5.53
C VAL A 77 -19.12 6.78 4.64
N ALA A 78 -18.31 7.83 4.81
CA ALA A 78 -17.05 7.99 4.08
C ALA A 78 -16.06 6.86 4.41
N PHE A 79 -15.89 6.50 5.69
CA PHE A 79 -15.06 5.37 6.11
C PHE A 79 -15.49 4.06 5.45
N ALA A 80 -16.78 3.73 5.51
CA ALA A 80 -17.30 2.51 4.90
C ALA A 80 -17.08 2.49 3.37
N ALA A 81 -17.25 3.62 2.69
CA ALA A 81 -16.99 3.73 1.26
C ALA A 81 -15.51 3.54 0.93
N ILE A 82 -14.61 4.16 1.69
CA ILE A 82 -13.17 4.02 1.50
C ILE A 82 -12.71 2.58 1.78
N ASP A 83 -13.23 1.94 2.82
CA ASP A 83 -12.94 0.53 3.11
C ASP A 83 -13.38 -0.37 1.94
N SER A 84 -14.57 -0.11 1.35
CA SER A 84 -15.02 -0.81 0.13
C SER A 84 -14.10 -0.56 -1.07
N MET A 85 -13.58 0.66 -1.26
CA MET A 85 -12.61 0.95 -2.32
C MET A 85 -11.31 0.18 -2.12
N ILE A 86 -10.81 0.10 -0.88
CA ILE A 86 -9.62 -0.70 -0.55
C ILE A 86 -9.86 -2.17 -0.91
N GLU A 87 -11.02 -2.74 -0.57
CA GLU A 87 -11.38 -4.11 -0.94
C GLU A 87 -11.38 -4.35 -2.45
N ASP A 88 -11.85 -3.40 -3.24
CA ASP A 88 -11.85 -3.51 -4.70
C ASP A 88 -10.43 -3.50 -5.28
N GLU A 89 -9.53 -2.67 -4.74
CA GLU A 89 -8.12 -2.67 -5.15
C GLU A 89 -7.41 -3.97 -4.71
N TRP A 90 -7.80 -4.57 -3.58
CA TRP A 90 -7.31 -5.91 -3.19
C TRP A 90 -7.75 -6.98 -4.18
N LYS A 91 -8.98 -6.93 -4.70
CA LYS A 91 -9.45 -7.85 -5.74
C LYS A 91 -8.61 -7.72 -7.01
N ILE A 92 -8.25 -6.50 -7.41
CA ILE A 92 -7.36 -6.25 -8.55
C ILE A 92 -5.98 -6.89 -8.30
N THR A 93 -5.41 -6.65 -7.11
CA THR A 93 -4.10 -7.22 -6.70
C THR A 93 -4.11 -8.74 -6.76
N ASN A 94 -5.18 -9.39 -6.26
CA ASN A 94 -5.33 -10.84 -6.29
C ASN A 94 -5.45 -11.40 -7.72
N GLN A 95 -6.18 -10.70 -8.59
CA GLN A 95 -6.33 -11.11 -9.98
C GLN A 95 -5.05 -10.97 -10.81
N ALA A 96 -4.15 -10.04 -10.43
CA ALA A 96 -2.93 -9.75 -11.18
C ALA A 96 -2.06 -11.00 -11.43
N ARG A 97 -1.98 -11.91 -10.44
CA ARG A 97 -1.25 -13.19 -10.58
C ARG A 97 -1.71 -14.06 -11.75
N PHE A 98 -2.94 -13.87 -12.20
CA PHE A 98 -3.55 -14.68 -13.27
C PHE A 98 -3.67 -13.92 -14.59
N LYS A 99 -3.51 -12.59 -14.59
CA LYS A 99 -3.67 -11.73 -15.77
C LYS A 99 -2.39 -11.53 -16.57
N HIS A 100 -1.23 -11.77 -15.97
CA HIS A 100 0.07 -11.58 -16.62
C HIS A 100 0.66 -12.91 -17.07
N GLY A 101 1.47 -12.87 -18.14
CA GLY A 101 2.21 -14.02 -18.62
C GLY A 101 3.17 -14.56 -17.55
N ARG A 102 3.47 -15.86 -17.59
CA ARG A 102 4.33 -16.54 -16.60
C ARG A 102 5.68 -15.86 -16.42
N GLU A 103 6.20 -15.27 -17.49
CA GLU A 103 7.48 -14.57 -17.52
C GLU A 103 7.50 -13.34 -16.60
N LEU A 104 6.41 -12.58 -16.53
CA LEU A 104 6.32 -11.37 -15.68
C LEU A 104 5.91 -11.67 -14.24
N LEU A 105 5.60 -12.93 -13.90
CA LEU A 105 5.15 -13.28 -12.54
C LEU A 105 6.11 -12.85 -11.43
N PRO A 106 7.45 -12.92 -11.56
CA PRO A 106 8.35 -12.41 -10.54
C PRO A 106 8.14 -10.92 -10.26
N ALA A 107 8.02 -10.10 -11.30
CA ALA A 107 7.78 -8.65 -11.17
C ALA A 107 6.40 -8.36 -10.55
N VAL A 108 5.36 -9.06 -11.02
CA VAL A 108 4.00 -8.96 -10.44
C VAL A 108 4.01 -9.36 -8.97
N GLN A 109 4.72 -10.42 -8.63
CA GLN A 109 4.79 -10.92 -7.26
C GLN A 109 5.46 -9.92 -6.33
N GLN A 110 6.47 -9.19 -6.80
CA GLN A 110 7.10 -8.16 -6.00
C GLN A 110 6.13 -7.02 -5.67
N VAL A 111 5.33 -6.55 -6.63
CA VAL A 111 4.31 -5.51 -6.39
C VAL A 111 3.26 -6.00 -5.38
N ILE A 112 2.85 -7.27 -5.49
CA ILE A 112 1.93 -7.89 -4.52
C ILE A 112 2.56 -7.94 -3.13
N ASN A 113 3.84 -8.31 -3.00
CA ASN A 113 4.55 -8.33 -1.73
C ASN A 113 4.59 -6.95 -1.06
N PHE A 114 4.79 -5.88 -1.84
CA PHE A 114 4.69 -4.52 -1.32
C PHE A 114 3.29 -4.20 -0.83
N THR A 115 2.26 -4.55 -1.59
CA THR A 115 0.87 -4.35 -1.17
C THR A 115 0.59 -5.09 0.15
N LEU A 116 1.06 -6.33 0.29
CA LEU A 116 0.93 -7.16 1.49
C LEU A 116 1.70 -6.64 2.71
N SER A 117 2.68 -5.75 2.53
CA SER A 117 3.35 -5.08 3.65
C SER A 117 2.47 -3.98 4.28
N GLY A 118 1.46 -3.48 3.55
CA GLY A 118 0.59 -2.39 4.01
C GLY A 118 -0.02 -2.63 5.40
N PRO A 119 -0.65 -3.79 5.68
CA PRO A 119 -1.20 -4.12 7.00
C PRO A 119 -0.16 -4.13 8.13
N VAL A 120 1.13 -4.37 7.86
CA VAL A 120 2.18 -4.30 8.89
C VAL A 120 2.33 -2.86 9.40
N TYR A 121 2.25 -1.89 8.48
CA TYR A 121 2.43 -0.48 8.82
C TYR A 121 1.13 0.21 9.25
N TYR A 122 0.01 -0.19 8.64
CA TYR A 122 -1.26 0.53 8.74
C TYR A 122 -2.43 -0.30 9.30
N GLY A 123 -2.14 -1.51 9.76
CA GLY A 123 -3.11 -2.36 10.45
C GLY A 123 -3.74 -1.67 11.66
N ASP A 124 -4.99 -1.99 11.96
CA ASP A 124 -5.79 -1.37 13.02
C ASP A 124 -5.88 0.17 12.94
N ARG A 125 -5.73 0.75 11.72
CA ARG A 125 -5.69 2.21 11.50
C ARG A 125 -4.56 2.90 12.27
N LYS A 126 -3.43 2.21 12.49
CA LYS A 126 -2.23 2.77 13.12
C LYS A 126 -1.30 3.37 12.08
N ASP A 127 -0.48 4.34 12.46
CA ASP A 127 0.59 4.86 11.60
C ASP A 127 1.94 4.37 12.12
N ALA A 128 2.23 3.09 11.90
CA ALA A 128 3.44 2.46 12.40
C ALA A 128 4.69 2.87 11.61
N PHE A 129 4.51 3.47 10.43
CA PHE A 129 5.61 4.03 9.64
C PHE A 129 6.20 5.27 10.31
N THR A 130 5.35 6.22 10.72
CA THR A 130 5.81 7.42 11.44
C THR A 130 6.12 7.10 12.91
N PHE A 131 5.31 6.25 13.55
CA PHE A 131 5.41 5.92 14.98
C PHE A 131 5.91 4.49 15.15
N SER A 132 7.22 4.32 15.04
CA SER A 132 7.91 3.02 15.01
C SER A 132 7.73 2.17 16.27
N SER A 133 7.26 2.74 17.38
CA SER A 133 6.91 1.97 18.59
C SER A 133 5.87 0.88 18.31
N HIS A 134 4.99 1.08 17.32
CA HIS A 134 4.04 0.06 16.87
C HIS A 134 4.70 -1.17 16.21
N LEU A 135 5.96 -1.07 15.79
CA LEU A 135 6.72 -2.14 15.15
C LEU A 135 7.77 -2.79 16.07
N GLU A 136 7.90 -2.33 17.32
CA GLU A 136 9.01 -2.73 18.21
C GLU A 136 9.10 -4.25 18.38
N ASP A 137 7.97 -4.91 18.65
CA ASP A 137 7.92 -6.36 18.85
C ASP A 137 8.23 -7.13 17.54
N ILE A 138 7.73 -6.63 16.41
CA ILE A 138 8.00 -7.20 15.08
C ILE A 138 9.49 -7.11 14.77
N ILE A 139 10.10 -5.94 14.96
CA ILE A 139 11.53 -5.70 14.72
C ILE A 139 12.37 -6.61 15.63
N LYS A 140 12.03 -6.68 16.93
CA LYS A 140 12.73 -7.57 17.86
C LYS A 140 12.62 -9.03 17.44
N SER A 141 11.44 -9.49 17.04
CA SER A 141 11.24 -10.87 16.60
C SER A 141 12.00 -11.22 15.31
N LEU A 142 12.15 -10.28 14.39
CA LEU A 142 12.79 -10.53 13.09
C LEU A 142 14.32 -10.38 13.15
N PHE A 143 14.84 -9.44 13.97
CA PHE A 143 16.23 -9.00 13.87
C PHE A 143 17.02 -9.06 15.19
N VAL A 144 16.38 -9.34 16.33
CA VAL A 144 17.05 -9.32 17.65
C VAL A 144 16.96 -10.67 18.35
N ASN A 145 15.76 -11.25 18.42
CA ASN A 145 15.48 -12.46 19.18
C ASN A 145 15.44 -13.68 18.24
N PRO A 146 16.43 -14.59 18.28
CA PRO A 146 16.40 -15.77 17.46
C PRO A 146 15.28 -16.73 17.89
N ILE A 147 14.77 -17.51 16.93
CA ILE A 147 13.84 -18.61 17.23
C ILE A 147 14.60 -19.67 18.05
N PRO A 148 14.14 -20.04 19.25
CA PRO A 148 14.76 -21.10 20.04
C PRO A 148 14.79 -22.41 19.25
N ILE A 149 15.93 -23.10 19.31
CA ILE A 149 16.15 -24.42 18.70
C ILE A 149 15.76 -25.51 19.69
#